data_AF-A5FTU9-F1
#
_entry.id   AF-A5FTU9-F1
#
_cell.length_a   1.000
_cell.length_b   1.000
_cell.length_c   1.000
_cell.angle_alpha   90.00
_cell.angle_beta   90.00
_cell.angle_gamma   90.00
#
_symmetry.space_group_name_H-M   'P 1'
#
loop_
_entity.id
_entity.type
_entity.pdbx_description
1 polymer ?
#
loop_
_entity_poly.entity_id
_entity_poly.type
_entity_poly.pdbx_seq_one_letter_code
_entity_poly.pdbx_strand_id
1 'polypeptide(L)'
;MKAFDWQLQKNGYIPMSGQIVDASLVSAPKQRNTEVEKEAIKAGKTGREIWPNEPNKAAQKDMDARWTLKMGGKIRYRSDGTSLPQIALPVFGYKSHIAVDRRFGFIRESALTSAVQADGRMLPRLVTTGNTSSGVWADSAYRSQKNETGLALRMLVSRIHRRKPAGKPMPHNIVRANAAKSAIRAHVEHVFAHQKNRFGLFIRTIGIARAMAKLILANIAYNFDRLVFHQRA
;
A
#
# COMPACT_ATOMS: atom_id res chain seq x y z
N MET A 1 5.95 12.80 10.22
CA MET A 1 6.82 11.63 10.49
C MET A 1 8.14 12.05 11.11
N LYS A 2 8.98 12.90 10.48
CA LYS A 2 10.29 13.31 11.03
C LYS A 2 10.33 13.72 12.51
N ALA A 3 9.37 14.54 12.97
CA ALA A 3 9.30 14.93 14.38
C ALA A 3 9.04 13.76 15.34
N PHE A 4 8.17 12.82 14.95
CA PHE A 4 7.93 11.59 15.71
C PHE A 4 9.18 10.71 15.73
N ASP A 5 9.88 10.59 14.61
CA ASP A 5 11.11 9.80 14.50
C ASP A 5 12.22 10.33 15.41
N TRP A 6 12.36 11.64 15.47
CA TRP A 6 13.29 12.29 16.39
C TRP A 6 12.96 11.96 17.86
N GLN A 7 11.68 11.98 18.22
CA GLN A 7 11.23 11.58 19.56
C GLN A 7 11.53 10.10 19.85
N LEU A 8 11.31 9.20 18.88
CA LEU A 8 11.66 7.78 19.04
C LEU A 8 13.15 7.59 19.33
N GLN A 9 14.02 8.25 18.55
CA GLN A 9 15.47 8.15 18.73
C GLN A 9 15.92 8.70 20.08
N LYS A 10 15.35 9.84 20.52
CA LYS A 10 15.62 10.40 21.85
C LYS A 10 15.26 9.42 22.98
N ASN A 11 14.24 8.59 22.78
CA ASN A 11 13.81 7.56 23.72
C ASN A 11 14.45 6.19 23.47
N GLY A 12 15.54 6.12 22.70
CA GLY A 12 16.33 4.89 22.49
C GLY A 12 15.77 3.92 21.43
N TYR A 13 14.67 4.26 20.74
CA TYR A 13 14.13 3.43 19.66
C TYR A 13 14.82 3.74 18.33
N ILE A 14 15.41 2.71 17.72
CA ILE A 14 16.13 2.80 16.43
C ILE A 14 15.38 1.99 15.35
N PRO A 15 14.31 2.54 14.73
CA PRO A 15 13.48 1.83 13.75
C PRO A 15 14.11 1.79 12.35
N MET A 16 15.29 1.19 12.27
CA MET A 16 16.17 1.16 11.10
C MET A 16 16.59 -0.26 10.70
N SER A 17 15.96 -1.30 11.26
CA SER A 17 16.34 -2.72 11.11
C SER A 17 15.84 -3.39 9.82
N GLY A 18 15.54 -2.61 8.79
CA GLY A 18 15.00 -3.08 7.50
C GLY A 18 13.61 -2.52 7.20
N GLN A 19 13.15 -2.69 5.97
CA GLN A 19 11.96 -2.00 5.45
C GLN A 19 11.00 -3.00 4.83
N ILE A 20 9.78 -3.05 5.35
CA ILE A 20 8.69 -3.85 4.82
C ILE A 20 7.76 -2.90 4.06
N VAL A 21 7.68 -3.08 2.74
CA VAL A 21 6.87 -2.25 1.86
C VAL A 21 5.63 -3.02 1.45
N ASP A 22 4.48 -2.41 1.65
CA ASP A 22 3.20 -2.98 1.24
C ASP A 22 2.16 -1.89 0.99
N ALA A 23 1.06 -2.29 0.38
CA ALA A 23 -0.05 -1.42 0.06
C ALA A 23 -1.40 -2.00 0.48
N SER A 24 -2.31 -1.13 0.91
CA SER A 24 -3.72 -1.50 1.15
C SER A 24 -4.66 -0.55 0.44
N LEU A 25 -5.73 -1.12 -0.10
CA LEU A 25 -6.85 -0.33 -0.62
C LEU A 25 -7.61 0.33 0.53
N VAL A 26 -7.92 1.61 0.35
CA VAL A 26 -8.76 2.40 1.26
C VAL A 26 -9.94 2.92 0.46
N SER A 27 -11.14 2.51 0.86
CA SER A 27 -12.37 2.86 0.15
C SER A 27 -12.72 4.34 0.32
N ALA A 28 -13.39 4.87 -0.70
CA ALA A 28 -13.99 6.20 -0.74
C ALA A 28 -15.47 6.11 -1.18
N PRO A 29 -16.30 7.15 -0.98
CA PRO A 29 -17.67 7.18 -1.47
C PRO A 29 -17.74 6.91 -2.97
N LYS A 30 -18.53 5.91 -3.37
CA LYS A 30 -18.71 5.55 -4.77
C LYS A 30 -19.39 6.72 -5.51
N GLN A 31 -18.75 7.19 -6.57
CA GLN A 31 -19.26 8.30 -7.40
C GLN A 31 -20.17 7.75 -8.51
N ARG A 32 -21.37 8.32 -8.64
CA ARG A 32 -22.29 8.05 -9.75
C ARG A 32 -21.97 9.00 -10.90
N ASN A 33 -21.33 8.47 -11.94
CA ASN A 33 -20.95 9.23 -13.14
C ASN A 33 -21.45 8.51 -14.39
N THR A 34 -21.82 9.25 -15.43
CA THR A 34 -22.09 8.71 -16.77
C THR A 34 -20.81 8.23 -17.44
N GLU A 35 -20.89 7.47 -18.55
CA GLU A 35 -19.68 7.03 -19.26
C GLU A 35 -18.86 8.21 -19.80
N VAL A 36 -19.52 9.23 -20.38
CA VAL A 36 -18.87 10.46 -20.86
C VAL A 36 -18.13 11.18 -19.73
N GLU A 37 -18.76 11.31 -18.56
CA GLU A 37 -18.13 11.90 -17.37
C GLU A 37 -16.92 11.06 -16.92
N LYS A 38 -17.01 9.72 -16.92
CA LYS A 38 -15.89 8.83 -16.56
C LYS A 38 -14.71 8.97 -17.53
N GLU A 39 -14.97 9.06 -18.82
CA GLU A 39 -13.92 9.26 -19.83
C GLU A 39 -13.24 10.61 -19.67
N ALA A 40 -14.00 11.67 -19.45
CA ALA A 40 -13.47 12.99 -19.16
C ALA A 40 -12.59 13.01 -17.90
N ILE A 41 -13.01 12.34 -16.82
CA ILE A 41 -12.21 12.18 -15.59
C ILE A 41 -10.90 11.41 -15.88
N LYS A 42 -10.96 10.35 -16.70
CA LYS A 42 -9.77 9.57 -17.09
C LYS A 42 -8.81 10.40 -17.95
N ALA A 43 -9.34 11.29 -18.80
CA ALA A 43 -8.57 12.23 -19.60
C ALA A 43 -7.96 13.39 -18.78
N GLY A 44 -8.27 13.49 -17.48
CA GLY A 44 -7.72 14.51 -16.60
C GLY A 44 -8.43 15.87 -16.68
N LYS A 45 -9.61 15.93 -17.29
CA LYS A 45 -10.44 17.15 -17.28
C LYS A 45 -10.81 17.52 -15.85
N THR A 46 -10.84 18.81 -15.56
CA THR A 46 -11.25 19.37 -14.28
C THR A 46 -12.77 19.30 -14.11
N GLY A 47 -13.25 19.36 -12.87
CA GLY A 47 -14.70 19.35 -12.60
C GLY A 47 -15.46 20.49 -13.30
N ARG A 48 -14.83 21.65 -13.50
CA ARG A 48 -15.45 22.79 -14.21
C ARG A 48 -15.61 22.54 -15.71
N GLU A 49 -14.71 21.77 -16.32
CA GLU A 49 -14.82 21.41 -17.74
C GLU A 49 -15.88 20.32 -17.98
N ILE A 50 -16.08 19.43 -17.01
CA ILE A 50 -17.07 18.34 -17.10
C ILE A 50 -18.48 18.84 -16.76
N TRP A 51 -18.58 19.72 -15.76
CA TRP A 51 -19.85 20.25 -15.26
C TRP A 51 -19.84 21.79 -15.20
N PRO A 52 -19.78 22.47 -16.36
CA PRO A 52 -19.66 23.92 -16.42
C PRO A 52 -20.86 24.65 -15.78
N ASN A 53 -22.06 24.08 -15.94
CA ASN A 53 -23.31 24.67 -15.44
C ASN A 53 -23.75 24.09 -14.08
N GLU A 54 -22.98 23.16 -13.49
CA GLU A 54 -23.32 22.50 -12.22
C GLU A 54 -22.15 22.59 -11.22
N PRO A 55 -21.75 23.80 -10.77
CA PRO A 55 -20.56 23.98 -9.92
C PRO A 55 -20.68 23.24 -8.58
N ASN A 56 -21.89 23.14 -8.02
CA ASN A 56 -22.16 22.37 -6.80
C ASN A 56 -21.89 20.88 -6.98
N LYS A 57 -22.24 20.32 -8.14
CA LYS A 57 -21.92 18.93 -8.48
C LYS A 57 -20.43 18.76 -8.66
N ALA A 58 -19.77 19.64 -9.43
CA ALA A 58 -18.34 19.60 -9.66
C ALA A 58 -17.53 19.57 -8.35
N ALA A 59 -17.92 20.38 -7.36
CA ALA A 59 -17.25 20.44 -6.05
C ALA A 59 -17.39 19.17 -5.21
N GLN A 60 -18.40 18.33 -5.47
CA GLN A 60 -18.67 17.09 -4.73
C GLN A 60 -18.05 15.85 -5.38
N LYS A 61 -17.46 15.98 -6.57
CA LYS A 61 -16.88 14.86 -7.32
C LYS A 61 -15.42 14.65 -6.95
N ASP A 62 -15.09 13.43 -6.54
CA ASP A 62 -13.70 13.01 -6.39
C ASP A 62 -13.10 12.64 -7.75
N MET A 63 -12.26 13.54 -8.24
CA MET A 63 -11.57 13.46 -9.53
C MET A 63 -10.29 12.61 -9.48
N ASP A 64 -9.83 12.20 -8.29
CA ASP A 64 -8.57 11.47 -8.09
C ASP A 64 -8.80 10.00 -7.73
N ALA A 65 -9.87 9.69 -7.01
CA ALA A 65 -10.25 8.32 -6.69
C ALA A 65 -10.57 7.52 -7.96
N ARG A 66 -10.17 6.24 -7.99
CA ARG A 66 -10.41 5.36 -9.14
C ARG A 66 -10.98 4.02 -8.71
N TRP A 67 -11.63 3.34 -9.64
CA TRP A 67 -12.04 1.95 -9.49
C TRP A 67 -10.86 1.01 -9.68
N THR A 68 -10.85 -0.08 -8.93
CA THR A 68 -9.95 -1.23 -9.13
C THR A 68 -10.67 -2.53 -8.75
N LEU A 69 -10.12 -3.65 -9.18
CA LEU A 69 -10.59 -4.98 -8.79
C LEU A 69 -9.62 -5.57 -7.78
N LYS A 70 -10.12 -5.86 -6.58
CA LYS A 70 -9.40 -6.65 -5.60
C LYS A 70 -9.70 -8.12 -5.85
N MET A 71 -8.72 -8.84 -6.39
CA MET A 71 -8.75 -10.30 -6.45
C MET A 71 -8.43 -10.84 -5.06
N GLY A 72 -9.34 -11.59 -4.47
CA GLY A 72 -9.24 -12.01 -3.07
C GLY A 72 -9.33 -13.53 -2.87
N GLY A 73 -8.67 -13.99 -1.80
CA GLY A 73 -8.76 -15.36 -1.30
C GLY A 73 -7.54 -16.22 -1.64
N LYS A 74 -7.28 -17.25 -0.83
CA LYS A 74 -6.43 -18.36 -1.26
C LYS A 74 -7.10 -19.01 -2.46
N ILE A 75 -6.34 -19.33 -3.50
CA ILE A 75 -6.84 -20.18 -4.58
C ILE A 75 -7.26 -21.49 -3.93
N ARG A 76 -8.56 -21.79 -4.01
CA ARG A 76 -9.12 -23.06 -3.56
C ARG A 76 -9.21 -23.98 -4.78
N TYR A 77 -9.00 -25.26 -4.54
CA TYR A 77 -9.05 -26.27 -5.58
C TYR A 77 -10.22 -27.20 -5.31
N ARG A 78 -10.84 -27.70 -6.38
CA ARG A 78 -11.78 -28.83 -6.32
C ARG A 78 -11.00 -30.13 -6.06
N SER A 79 -11.71 -31.19 -5.74
CA SER A 79 -11.14 -32.54 -5.58
C SER A 79 -10.42 -33.05 -6.83
N ASP A 80 -10.85 -32.62 -8.02
CA ASP A 80 -10.23 -32.94 -9.32
C ASP A 80 -8.95 -32.12 -9.63
N GLY A 81 -8.51 -31.27 -8.71
CA GLY A 81 -7.31 -30.42 -8.88
C GLY A 81 -7.53 -29.14 -9.67
N THR A 82 -8.74 -28.86 -10.16
CA THR A 82 -9.04 -27.60 -10.85
C THR A 82 -9.26 -26.45 -9.86
N SER A 83 -8.80 -25.23 -10.19
CA SER A 83 -9.00 -24.07 -9.32
C SER A 83 -10.45 -23.59 -9.36
N LEU A 84 -11.00 -23.24 -8.20
CA LEU A 84 -12.27 -22.54 -8.09
C LEU A 84 -12.15 -21.11 -8.64
N PRO A 85 -13.23 -20.55 -9.24
CA PRO A 85 -13.26 -19.17 -9.66
C PRO A 85 -12.93 -18.22 -8.50
N GLN A 86 -12.09 -17.23 -8.77
CA GLN A 86 -11.77 -16.19 -7.80
C GLN A 86 -12.83 -15.09 -7.86
N ILE A 87 -13.24 -14.60 -6.68
CA ILE A 87 -14.16 -13.46 -6.59
C ILE A 87 -13.36 -12.17 -6.75
N ALA A 88 -13.72 -11.39 -7.76
CA ALA A 88 -13.22 -10.03 -7.95
C ALA A 88 -14.13 -9.04 -7.21
N LEU A 89 -13.60 -8.38 -6.19
CA LEU A 89 -14.34 -7.35 -5.45
C LEU A 89 -14.01 -5.96 -6.02
N PRO A 90 -14.96 -5.22 -6.59
CA PRO A 90 -14.72 -3.86 -7.05
C PRO A 90 -14.57 -2.91 -5.86
N VAL A 91 -13.49 -2.13 -5.86
CA VAL A 91 -13.19 -1.13 -4.84
C VAL A 91 -13.01 0.22 -5.52
N PHE A 92 -13.70 1.25 -5.02
CA PHE A 92 -13.51 2.63 -5.42
C PHE A 92 -12.76 3.37 -4.32
N GLY A 93 -11.68 4.06 -4.67
CA GLY A 93 -10.95 4.90 -3.74
C GLY A 93 -9.47 5.02 -4.06
N TYR A 94 -8.66 4.81 -3.03
CA TYR A 94 -7.23 5.05 -3.02
C TYR A 94 -6.44 3.82 -2.59
N LYS A 95 -5.13 3.91 -2.75
CA LYS A 95 -4.19 2.92 -2.24
C LYS A 95 -3.16 3.57 -1.32
N SER A 96 -3.17 3.15 -0.06
CA SER A 96 -2.19 3.55 0.95
C SER A 96 -0.99 2.64 0.81
N HIS A 97 0.16 3.22 0.47
CA HIS A 97 1.45 2.54 0.47
C HIS A 97 2.22 2.94 1.71
N ILE A 98 2.81 1.98 2.40
CA ILE A 98 3.61 2.23 3.60
C ILE A 98 4.93 1.46 3.54
N ALA A 99 5.97 2.04 4.12
CA ALA A 99 7.18 1.33 4.53
C ALA A 99 7.21 1.27 6.05
N VAL A 100 7.36 0.07 6.59
CA VAL A 100 7.33 -0.21 8.03
C VAL A 100 8.69 -0.77 8.45
N ASP A 101 9.19 -0.33 9.60
CA ASP A 101 10.43 -0.91 10.13
C ASP A 101 10.19 -2.34 10.63
N ARG A 102 11.17 -3.21 10.39
CA ARG A 102 10.99 -4.64 10.67
C ARG A 102 10.89 -5.00 12.16
N ARG A 103 11.60 -4.28 13.03
CA ARG A 103 11.79 -4.65 14.46
C ARG A 103 10.65 -4.15 15.32
N PHE A 104 10.33 -2.86 15.20
CA PHE A 104 9.32 -2.21 16.03
C PHE A 104 7.97 -2.13 15.31
N GLY A 105 7.95 -2.16 13.98
CA GLY A 105 6.69 -2.08 13.23
C GLY A 105 6.14 -0.66 13.14
N PHE A 106 6.96 0.36 13.33
CA PHE A 106 6.59 1.75 13.07
C PHE A 106 6.54 2.01 11.56
N ILE A 107 5.54 2.76 11.13
CA ILE A 107 5.50 3.33 9.79
C ILE A 107 6.60 4.38 9.69
N ARG A 108 7.41 4.32 8.64
CA ARG A 108 8.56 5.20 8.39
C ARG A 108 8.32 6.10 7.19
N GLU A 109 7.82 5.53 6.10
CA GLU A 109 7.46 6.25 4.89
C GLU A 109 6.05 5.87 4.43
N SER A 110 5.39 6.78 3.73
CA SER A 110 4.08 6.49 3.16
C SER A 110 3.81 7.30 1.90
N ALA A 111 3.02 6.73 0.99
CA ALA A 111 2.54 7.41 -0.20
C ALA A 111 1.07 7.05 -0.45
N LEU A 112 0.36 7.93 -1.14
CA LEU A 112 -1.02 7.70 -1.55
C LEU A 112 -1.12 7.80 -3.06
N THR A 113 -1.87 6.89 -3.66
CA THR A 113 -2.26 6.94 -5.07
C THR A 113 -3.73 6.64 -5.22
N SER A 114 -4.28 6.87 -6.41
CA SER A 114 -5.58 6.28 -6.78
C SER A 114 -5.52 4.75 -6.72
N ALA A 115 -6.65 4.08 -6.51
CA ALA A 115 -6.70 2.63 -6.30
C ALA A 115 -6.20 1.79 -7.50
N VAL A 116 -6.24 2.35 -8.71
CA VAL A 116 -5.84 1.66 -9.95
C VAL A 116 -4.32 1.64 -10.16
N GLN A 117 -3.58 2.50 -9.45
CA GLN A 117 -2.14 2.63 -9.67
C GLN A 117 -1.40 1.35 -9.26
N ALA A 118 -0.47 0.91 -10.12
CA ALA A 118 0.37 -0.26 -9.86
C ALA A 118 1.38 -0.01 -8.73
N ASP A 119 1.47 -0.96 -7.81
CA ASP A 119 2.23 -0.85 -6.55
C ASP A 119 3.72 -0.66 -6.76
N GLY A 120 4.30 -1.43 -7.68
CA GLY A 120 5.73 -1.41 -7.95
C GLY A 120 6.29 -0.03 -8.30
N ARG A 121 5.48 0.90 -8.83
CA ARG A 121 5.93 2.27 -9.14
C ARG A 121 6.26 3.09 -7.90
N MET A 122 5.71 2.75 -6.74
CA MET A 122 5.91 3.50 -5.50
C MET A 122 7.16 3.07 -4.72
N LEU A 123 7.78 1.93 -5.05
CA LEU A 123 8.96 1.44 -4.32
C LEU A 123 10.06 2.51 -4.16
N PRO A 124 10.48 3.24 -5.20
CA PRO A 124 11.58 4.20 -5.06
C PRO A 124 11.26 5.38 -4.14
N ARG A 125 9.97 5.68 -3.90
CA ARG A 125 9.49 6.74 -3.00
C ARG A 125 9.37 6.27 -1.55
N LEU A 126 9.22 4.97 -1.33
CA LEU A 126 8.98 4.38 -0.01
C LEU A 126 10.26 3.88 0.65
N VAL A 127 11.28 3.57 -0.15
CA VAL A 127 12.51 2.95 0.33
C VAL A 127 13.59 4.00 0.57
N THR A 128 14.16 3.98 1.77
CA THR A 128 15.26 4.87 2.19
C THR A 128 16.61 4.13 2.27
N THR A 129 17.72 4.85 2.14
CA THR A 129 19.08 4.33 2.41
C THR A 129 19.56 4.64 3.83
N GLY A 130 18.79 5.41 4.61
CA GLY A 130 19.16 5.79 5.97
C GLY A 130 19.03 4.67 7.01
N ASN A 131 18.63 3.45 6.61
CA ASN A 131 18.47 2.33 7.53
C ASN A 131 19.79 1.58 7.75
N THR A 132 20.03 1.14 8.98
CA THR A 132 21.17 0.27 9.32
C THR A 132 21.12 -1.08 8.61
N SER A 133 19.92 -1.61 8.35
CA SER A 133 19.77 -2.82 7.52
C SER A 133 19.36 -2.46 6.09
N SER A 134 20.05 -3.07 5.13
CA SER A 134 19.83 -2.92 3.69
C SER A 134 18.63 -3.73 3.15
N GLY A 135 18.00 -4.58 3.97
CA GLY A 135 16.94 -5.47 3.52
C GLY A 135 15.62 -4.75 3.18
N VAL A 136 15.05 -5.08 2.01
CA VAL A 136 13.75 -4.57 1.55
C VAL A 136 12.80 -5.73 1.24
N TRP A 137 11.75 -5.88 2.05
CA TRP A 137 10.74 -6.92 1.91
C TRP A 137 9.48 -6.36 1.26
N ALA A 138 9.01 -6.97 0.18
CA ALA A 138 7.78 -6.56 -0.51
C ALA A 138 7.18 -7.72 -1.31
N ASP A 139 5.94 -7.55 -1.79
CA ASP A 139 5.29 -8.53 -2.67
C ASP A 139 5.90 -8.58 -4.07
N SER A 140 5.45 -9.55 -4.87
CA SER A 140 5.92 -9.73 -6.23
C SER A 140 5.39 -8.68 -7.24
N ALA A 141 4.45 -7.82 -6.85
CA ALA A 141 4.06 -6.64 -7.62
C ALA A 141 5.12 -5.54 -7.55
N TYR A 142 5.95 -5.51 -6.49
CA TYR A 142 7.13 -4.64 -6.40
C TYR A 142 8.36 -5.17 -7.15
N ARG A 143 8.37 -6.42 -7.62
CA ARG A 143 9.52 -7.03 -8.33
C ARG A 143 9.52 -6.73 -9.82
N SER A 144 10.04 -5.56 -10.20
CA SER A 144 10.34 -5.22 -11.60
C SER A 144 11.85 -5.12 -11.81
N GLN A 145 12.32 -5.29 -13.06
CA GLN A 145 13.74 -5.11 -13.37
C GLN A 145 14.24 -3.72 -12.95
N LYS A 146 13.45 -2.67 -13.23
CA LYS A 146 13.73 -1.30 -12.81
C LYS A 146 13.91 -1.17 -11.29
N ASN A 147 13.04 -1.82 -10.51
CA ASN A 147 13.13 -1.79 -9.05
C ASN A 147 14.33 -2.58 -8.53
N GLU A 148 14.61 -3.75 -9.08
CA GLU A 148 15.78 -4.55 -8.69
C GLU A 148 17.09 -3.80 -8.99
N THR A 149 17.22 -3.20 -10.19
CA THR A 149 18.35 -2.32 -10.52
C THR A 149 18.45 -1.13 -9.59
N GLY A 150 17.32 -0.45 -9.30
CA GLY A 150 17.29 0.70 -8.41
C GLY A 150 17.66 0.36 -6.97
N LEU A 151 17.29 -0.82 -6.46
CA LEU A 151 17.71 -1.31 -5.14
C LEU A 151 19.22 -1.60 -5.13
N ALA A 152 19.73 -2.29 -6.14
CA ALA A 152 21.16 -2.60 -6.24
C ALA A 152 22.04 -1.34 -6.30
N LEU A 153 21.65 -0.34 -7.09
CA LEU A 153 22.34 0.95 -7.18
C LEU A 153 22.39 1.70 -5.83
N ARG A 154 21.40 1.46 -4.95
CA ARG A 154 21.33 2.04 -3.61
C ARG A 154 21.96 1.13 -2.53
N MET A 155 22.64 0.06 -2.93
CA MET A 155 23.23 -0.96 -2.03
C MET A 155 22.20 -1.64 -1.11
N LEU A 156 20.95 -1.76 -1.59
CA LEU A 156 19.86 -2.41 -0.88
C LEU A 156 19.67 -3.85 -1.33
N VAL A 157 19.37 -4.74 -0.37
CA VAL A 157 19.19 -6.17 -0.61
C VAL A 157 17.72 -6.48 -0.84
N SER A 158 17.37 -6.84 -2.08
CA SER A 158 16.02 -7.26 -2.44
C SER A 158 15.62 -8.56 -1.73
N ARG A 159 14.66 -8.45 -0.81
CA ARG A 159 13.90 -9.56 -0.22
C ARG A 159 12.48 -9.62 -0.78
N ILE A 160 12.30 -9.11 -2.00
CA ILE A 160 11.01 -9.08 -2.70
C ILE A 160 10.64 -10.50 -3.18
N HIS A 161 9.36 -10.86 -3.13
CA HIS A 161 8.86 -12.17 -3.59
C HIS A 161 9.12 -12.40 -5.08
N ARG A 162 9.45 -13.65 -5.45
CA ARG A 162 9.52 -14.08 -6.85
C ARG A 162 8.18 -14.65 -7.31
N ARG A 163 7.77 -14.34 -8.55
CA ARG A 163 6.54 -14.86 -9.14
C ARG A 163 6.69 -16.32 -9.55
N LYS A 164 5.59 -17.06 -9.54
CA LYS A 164 5.50 -18.38 -10.17
C LYS A 164 5.76 -18.22 -11.68
N PRO A 165 6.64 -19.05 -12.30
CA PRO A 165 6.79 -19.07 -13.74
C PRO A 165 5.49 -19.47 -14.45
N ALA A 166 5.26 -18.92 -15.64
CA ALA A 166 4.08 -19.28 -16.44
C ALA A 166 4.14 -20.77 -16.86
N GLY A 167 3.02 -21.48 -16.73
CA GLY A 167 2.89 -22.88 -17.16
C GLY A 167 3.71 -23.91 -16.37
N LYS A 168 4.47 -23.51 -15.35
CA LYS A 168 5.37 -24.41 -14.60
C LYS A 168 5.13 -24.32 -13.08
N PRO A 169 5.37 -25.41 -12.32
CA PRO A 169 5.35 -25.33 -10.86
C PRO A 169 6.43 -24.39 -10.35
N MET A 170 6.23 -23.85 -9.14
CA MET A 170 7.24 -23.02 -8.51
C MET A 170 8.38 -23.91 -7.98
N PRO A 171 9.66 -23.63 -8.29
CA PRO A 171 10.77 -24.40 -7.75
C PRO A 171 10.78 -24.41 -6.22
N HIS A 172 11.08 -25.56 -5.61
CA HIS A 172 10.96 -25.77 -4.15
C HIS A 172 11.83 -24.80 -3.34
N ASN A 173 13.05 -24.50 -3.80
CA ASN A 173 13.92 -23.50 -3.20
C ASN A 173 13.31 -22.08 -3.18
N ILE A 174 12.58 -21.72 -4.25
CA ILE A 174 11.88 -20.43 -4.35
C ILE A 174 10.66 -20.39 -3.43
N VAL A 175 9.92 -21.50 -3.32
CA VAL A 175 8.81 -21.62 -2.36
C VAL A 175 9.31 -21.41 -0.94
N ARG A 176 10.37 -22.12 -0.53
CA ARG A 176 11.00 -21.96 0.80
C ARG A 176 11.48 -20.53 1.05
N ALA A 177 12.15 -19.92 0.07
CA ALA A 177 12.63 -18.56 0.19
C ALA A 177 11.48 -17.53 0.28
N ASN A 178 10.42 -17.68 -0.51
CA ASN A 178 9.24 -16.84 -0.43
C ASN A 178 8.50 -17.03 0.91
N ALA A 179 8.42 -18.25 1.44
CA ALA A 179 7.82 -18.53 2.76
C ALA A 179 8.56 -17.80 3.89
N ALA A 180 9.90 -17.89 3.92
CA ALA A 180 10.72 -17.15 4.88
C ALA A 180 10.54 -15.62 4.77
N LYS A 181 10.43 -15.09 3.54
CA LYS A 181 10.14 -13.66 3.31
C LYS A 181 8.72 -13.27 3.76
N SER A 182 7.76 -14.18 3.60
CA SER A 182 6.36 -13.96 3.96
C SER A 182 6.17 -13.84 5.47
N ALA A 183 6.90 -14.64 6.26
CA ALA A 183 6.88 -14.55 7.72
C ALA A 183 7.27 -13.15 8.22
N ILE A 184 8.27 -12.53 7.60
CA ILE A 184 8.67 -11.15 7.92
C ILE A 184 7.61 -10.16 7.43
N ARG A 185 7.15 -10.31 6.18
CA ARG A 185 6.17 -9.40 5.59
C ARG A 185 4.86 -9.34 6.36
N ALA A 186 4.42 -10.44 6.96
CA ALA A 186 3.17 -10.51 7.72
C ALA A 186 3.07 -9.42 8.81
N HIS A 187 4.20 -8.90 9.31
CA HIS A 187 4.20 -7.80 10.29
C HIS A 187 3.49 -6.53 9.79
N VAL A 188 3.53 -6.23 8.48
CA VAL A 188 2.82 -5.06 7.91
C VAL A 188 1.31 -5.23 7.94
N GLU A 189 0.82 -6.48 7.95
CA GLU A 189 -0.61 -6.76 7.99
C GLU A 189 -1.22 -6.30 9.33
N HIS A 190 -0.45 -6.32 10.43
CA HIS A 190 -0.89 -5.76 11.70
C HIS A 190 -1.19 -4.26 11.61
N VAL A 191 -0.40 -3.51 10.83
CA VAL A 191 -0.63 -2.07 10.61
C VAL A 191 -1.96 -1.87 9.89
N PHE A 192 -2.18 -2.59 8.79
CA PHE A 192 -3.42 -2.48 8.03
C PHE A 192 -4.64 -2.99 8.80
N ALA A 193 -4.49 -4.06 9.59
CA ALA A 193 -5.55 -4.56 10.46
C ALA A 193 -5.91 -3.53 11.52
N HIS A 194 -4.91 -2.87 12.13
CA HIS A 194 -5.15 -1.79 13.08
C HIS A 194 -5.91 -0.62 12.45
N GLN A 195 -5.45 -0.14 11.29
CA GLN A 195 -6.10 0.95 10.57
C GLN A 195 -7.55 0.62 10.16
N LYS A 196 -7.82 -0.62 9.75
CA LYS A 196 -9.18 -1.04 9.36
C LYS A 196 -10.09 -1.24 10.56
N ASN A 197 -9.63 -1.96 11.58
CA ASN A 197 -10.49 -2.39 12.68
C ASN A 197 -10.63 -1.33 13.77
N ARG A 198 -9.55 -0.61 14.09
CA ARG A 198 -9.57 0.43 15.14
C ARG A 198 -10.01 1.77 14.60
N PHE A 199 -9.54 2.17 13.41
CA PHE A 199 -9.85 3.49 12.86
C PHE A 199 -11.03 3.50 11.88
N GLY A 200 -11.51 2.33 11.43
CA GLY A 200 -12.53 2.27 10.38
C GLY A 200 -12.11 3.04 9.12
N LEU A 201 -10.82 2.95 8.75
CA LEU A 201 -10.19 3.87 7.80
C LEU A 201 -10.95 3.92 6.45
N PHE A 202 -11.49 5.10 6.14
CA PHE A 202 -12.29 5.37 4.94
C PHE A 202 -12.08 6.82 4.49
N ILE A 203 -11.86 7.08 3.21
CA ILE A 203 -11.59 8.44 2.69
C ILE A 203 -12.89 9.12 2.30
N ARG A 204 -13.39 10.04 3.13
CA ARG A 204 -14.56 10.90 2.83
C ARG A 204 -14.18 12.22 2.17
N THR A 205 -12.91 12.61 2.26
CA THR A 205 -12.41 13.85 1.69
C THR A 205 -12.29 13.73 0.18
N ILE A 206 -12.59 14.81 -0.53
CA ILE A 206 -12.46 14.90 -1.98
C ILE A 206 -11.05 15.33 -2.36
N GLY A 207 -10.43 14.58 -3.26
CA GLY A 207 -9.11 14.86 -3.83
C GLY A 207 -7.95 14.27 -3.04
N ILE A 208 -6.88 13.95 -3.76
CA ILE A 208 -5.74 13.18 -3.26
C ILE A 208 -4.98 13.89 -2.14
N ALA A 209 -4.88 15.22 -2.18
CA ALA A 209 -4.17 15.98 -1.16
C ALA A 209 -4.85 15.85 0.21
N ARG A 210 -6.18 15.97 0.27
CA ARG A 210 -6.94 15.82 1.52
C ARG A 210 -6.99 14.36 1.98
N ALA A 211 -7.08 13.42 1.03
CA ALA A 211 -6.99 12.00 1.32
C ALA A 211 -5.62 11.63 1.93
N MET A 212 -4.54 12.22 1.41
CA MET A 212 -3.18 12.04 1.90
C MET A 212 -3.03 12.62 3.32
N ALA A 213 -3.58 13.80 3.59
CA ALA A 213 -3.57 14.37 4.93
C ALA A 213 -4.26 13.44 5.95
N LYS A 214 -5.45 12.92 5.61
CA LYS A 214 -6.16 11.94 6.45
C LYS A 214 -5.33 10.68 6.70
N LEU A 215 -4.68 10.16 5.67
CA LEU A 215 -3.85 8.96 5.80
C LEU A 215 -2.62 9.21 6.68
N ILE A 216 -1.96 10.36 6.53
CA ILE A 216 -0.81 10.74 7.35
C ILE A 216 -1.21 10.80 8.82
N LEU A 217 -2.37 11.40 9.15
CA LEU A 217 -2.88 11.42 10.52
C LEU A 217 -3.14 10.01 11.05
N ALA A 218 -3.74 9.13 10.25
CA ALA A 218 -3.95 7.73 10.64
C ALA A 218 -2.64 6.96 10.84
N ASN A 219 -1.62 7.22 10.02
CA ASN A 219 -0.29 6.62 10.16
C ASN A 219 0.41 7.10 11.45
N ILE A 220 0.30 8.39 11.77
CA ILE A 220 0.85 8.97 13.00
C ILE A 220 0.13 8.40 14.23
N ALA A 221 -1.20 8.34 14.21
CA ALA A 221 -1.98 7.76 15.30
C ALA A 221 -1.60 6.29 15.55
N TYR A 222 -1.48 5.49 14.49
CA TYR A 222 -0.99 4.12 14.59
C TYR A 222 0.39 4.05 15.25
N ASN A 223 1.31 4.94 14.86
CA ASN A 223 2.65 4.98 15.41
C ASN A 223 2.65 5.31 16.91
N PHE A 224 1.78 6.22 17.37
CA PHE A 224 1.61 6.48 18.80
C PHE A 224 1.09 5.24 19.54
N ASP A 225 0.04 4.58 19.04
CA ASP A 225 -0.47 3.34 19.64
C ASP A 225 0.60 2.25 19.68
N ARG A 226 1.41 2.16 18.62
CA ARG A 226 2.52 1.20 18.53
C ARG A 226 3.63 1.51 19.52
N LEU A 227 3.90 2.78 19.80
CA LEU A 227 4.89 3.19 20.80
C LEU A 227 4.41 2.82 22.20
N VAL A 228 3.14 3.10 22.53
CA VAL A 228 2.54 2.70 23.80
C VAL A 228 2.62 1.19 24.00
N PHE A 229 2.41 0.39 22.95
CA PHE A 229 2.61 -1.06 23.00
C PHE A 229 4.05 -1.43 23.41
N HIS A 230 5.08 -0.81 22.80
CA HIS A 230 6.48 -1.08 23.13
C HIS A 230 6.95 -0.55 24.49
N GLN A 231 6.22 0.40 25.08
CA GLN A 231 6.54 0.91 26.43
C GLN A 231 5.90 0.08 27.54
N ARG A 232 4.90 -0.75 27.21
CA ARG A 232 4.16 -1.59 28.16
C ARG A 232 4.53 -3.07 28.09
N ALA A 233 5.19 -3.50 27.02
CA ALA A 233 5.68 -4.86 26.81
C ALA A 233 7.08 -5.01 27.41
#